data_AF-R7M2M4-F1
#
_entry.id   AF-R7M2M4-F1
#
_cell.length_a   1.000
_cell.length_b   1.000
_cell.length_c   1.000
_cell.angle_alpha   90.00
_cell.angle_beta   90.00
_cell.angle_gamma   90.00
#
_symmetry.space_group_name_H-M   'P 1'
#
loop_
_entity.id
_entity.type
_entity.pdbx_description
1 polymer ?
#
loop_
_entity_poly.entity_id
_entity_poly.type
_entity_poly.pdbx_seq_one_letter_code
_entity_poly.pdbx_strand_id
1 'polypeptide(L)'
;MVLEEGADPKAVEQAIVTMPNYFSDYDTTVHFISEEELKKNHSGLAHGGFVIRSGVTGHQDEHKHVIEFSLKLDSNPEFTTSVLVAYARAAHRLHQEGRTGCLTVFDVAPAYLMPEDGGYLRAHML
;
A
#
# COMPACT_ATOMS: atom_id res chain seq x y z
N MET A 1 -4.27 -22.72 -1.00
CA MET A 1 -5.70 -22.73 -0.63
C MET A 1 -6.11 -24.10 -0.14
N VAL A 2 -7.23 -24.18 0.58
CA VAL A 2 -7.80 -25.42 1.11
C VAL A 2 -8.96 -25.84 0.21
N LEU A 3 -8.97 -27.09 -0.23
CA LEU A 3 -10.08 -27.63 -1.04
C LEU A 3 -11.22 -28.07 -0.13
N GLU A 4 -12.45 -27.88 -0.60
CA GLU A 4 -13.62 -28.54 -0.02
C GLU A 4 -13.55 -30.05 -0.26
N GLU A 5 -14.23 -30.81 0.60
CA GLU A 5 -14.27 -32.26 0.50
C GLU A 5 -14.90 -32.70 -0.82
N GLY A 6 -14.17 -33.53 -1.59
CA GLY A 6 -14.63 -34.04 -2.89
C GLY A 6 -14.43 -33.10 -4.07
N ALA A 7 -13.83 -31.91 -3.89
CA ALA A 7 -13.53 -31.00 -5.00
C ALA A 7 -12.43 -31.56 -5.93
N ASP A 8 -12.58 -31.36 -7.24
CA ASP A 8 -11.55 -31.69 -8.23
C ASP A 8 -10.46 -30.61 -8.26
N PRO A 9 -9.21 -30.92 -7.83
CA PRO A 9 -8.13 -29.94 -7.79
C PRO A 9 -7.85 -29.31 -9.16
N LYS A 10 -7.96 -30.09 -10.26
CA LYS A 10 -7.64 -29.59 -11.61
C LYS A 10 -8.69 -28.61 -12.12
N ALA A 11 -9.97 -28.90 -11.87
CA ALA A 11 -11.05 -27.99 -12.24
C ALA A 11 -10.93 -26.67 -11.45
N VAL A 12 -10.61 -26.75 -10.16
CA VAL A 12 -10.40 -25.56 -9.31
C VAL A 12 -9.21 -24.75 -9.77
N GLU A 13 -8.06 -25.39 -10.02
CA GLU A 13 -6.87 -24.73 -10.55
C GLU A 13 -7.14 -24.03 -11.88
N GLN A 14 -7.79 -24.72 -12.83
CA GLN A 14 -8.14 -24.16 -14.13
C GLN A 14 -9.06 -22.93 -13.99
N ALA A 15 -10.05 -22.99 -13.09
CA ALA A 15 -10.95 -21.88 -12.83
C ALA A 15 -10.21 -20.66 -12.24
N ILE A 16 -9.20 -20.88 -11.39
CA ILE A 16 -8.37 -19.81 -10.83
C ILE A 16 -7.52 -19.19 -11.92
N VAL A 17 -6.67 -19.98 -12.59
CA VAL A 17 -5.66 -19.44 -13.52
C VAL A 17 -6.27 -18.81 -14.77
N THR A 18 -7.53 -19.13 -15.11
CA THR A 18 -8.24 -18.51 -16.23
C THR A 18 -9.18 -17.37 -15.83
N MET A 19 -9.21 -16.98 -14.55
CA MET A 19 -10.13 -15.95 -14.06
C MET A 19 -9.75 -14.56 -14.60
N PRO A 20 -10.62 -13.92 -15.42
CA PRO A 20 -10.32 -12.63 -16.03
C PRO A 20 -10.22 -11.52 -14.98
N ASN A 21 -9.32 -10.55 -15.19
CA ASN A 21 -9.03 -9.41 -14.30
C ASN A 21 -8.36 -9.76 -12.96
N TYR A 22 -8.21 -11.05 -12.63
CA TYR A 22 -7.59 -11.49 -11.38
C TYR A 22 -6.29 -12.24 -11.64
N PHE A 23 -6.34 -13.32 -12.41
CA PHE A 23 -5.23 -14.27 -12.55
C PHE A 23 -4.87 -14.61 -13.99
N SER A 24 -5.79 -14.44 -14.96
CA SER A 24 -5.57 -14.80 -16.38
C SER A 24 -4.35 -14.13 -17.01
N ASP A 25 -3.98 -12.95 -16.50
CA ASP A 25 -2.93 -12.11 -17.07
C ASP A 25 -1.59 -12.29 -16.33
N TYR A 26 -1.53 -13.21 -15.35
CA TYR A 26 -0.38 -13.45 -14.49
C TYR A 26 0.03 -14.92 -14.52
N ASP A 27 1.34 -15.18 -14.40
CA ASP A 27 1.85 -16.52 -14.13
C ASP A 27 1.47 -16.92 -12.70
N THR A 28 0.38 -17.68 -12.58
CA THR A 28 -0.30 -17.96 -11.30
C THR A 28 -0.03 -19.40 -10.88
N THR A 29 0.59 -19.58 -9.71
CA THR A 29 0.81 -20.89 -9.10
C THR A 29 -0.27 -21.19 -8.05
N VAL A 30 -0.91 -22.36 -8.14
CA VAL A 30 -1.91 -22.81 -7.16
C VAL A 30 -1.30 -23.90 -6.27
N HIS A 31 -1.25 -23.64 -4.96
CA HIS A 31 -0.84 -24.63 -3.97
C HIS A 31 -2.05 -25.09 -3.15
N PHE A 32 -2.34 -26.39 -3.14
CA PHE A 32 -3.34 -26.98 -2.26
C PHE A 32 -2.68 -27.39 -0.94
N ILE A 33 -3.19 -26.86 0.18
CA ILE A 33 -2.63 -27.04 1.53
C ILE A 33 -3.75 -27.37 2.52
N SER A 34 -3.38 -27.84 3.72
CA SER A 34 -4.34 -28.08 4.79
C SER A 34 -4.82 -26.79 5.44
N GLU A 35 -5.97 -26.84 6.12
CA GLU A 35 -6.46 -25.71 6.92
C GLU A 35 -5.50 -25.34 8.06
N GLU A 36 -4.86 -26.33 8.67
CA GLU A 36 -3.86 -26.12 9.72
C GLU A 36 -2.65 -25.33 9.18
N GLU A 37 -2.14 -25.71 8.01
CA GLU A 37 -1.02 -25.04 7.35
C GLU A 37 -1.39 -23.58 6.99
N LEU A 38 -2.60 -23.38 6.44
CA LEU A 38 -3.11 -22.05 6.13
C LEU A 38 -3.14 -21.16 7.39
N LYS A 39 -3.71 -21.65 8.49
CA LYS A 39 -3.80 -20.91 9.75
C LYS A 39 -2.43 -20.62 10.36
N LYS A 40 -1.50 -21.58 10.31
CA LYS A 40 -0.19 -21.44 10.94
C LYS A 40 0.72 -20.48 10.17
N ASN A 41 0.75 -20.58 8.84
CA ASN A 41 1.79 -19.94 8.03
C ASN A 41 1.28 -18.80 7.12
N HIS A 42 -0.03 -18.68 6.91
CA HIS A 42 -0.61 -17.72 5.96
C HIS A 42 -1.66 -16.79 6.58
N SER A 43 -1.68 -16.65 7.91
CA SER A 43 -2.58 -15.72 8.63
C SER A 43 -2.06 -14.28 8.70
N GLY A 44 -0.84 -14.03 8.23
CA GLY A 44 -0.24 -12.69 8.24
C GLY A 44 -0.91 -11.75 7.24
N LEU A 45 -0.93 -10.46 7.57
CA LEU A 45 -1.44 -9.38 6.71
C LEU A 45 -0.29 -8.50 6.19
N ALA A 46 0.87 -9.12 6.01
CA ALA A 46 2.05 -8.45 5.50
C ALA A 46 1.81 -7.95 4.08
N HIS A 47 2.27 -6.75 3.78
CA HIS A 47 2.20 -6.17 2.45
C HIS A 47 3.37 -5.22 2.25
N GLY A 48 3.62 -4.86 1.00
CA GLY A 48 4.58 -3.82 0.68
C GLY A 48 4.42 -3.36 -0.75
N GLY A 49 5.44 -2.68 -1.24
CA GLY A 49 5.49 -2.26 -2.62
C GLY A 49 6.54 -1.18 -2.83
N PHE A 50 6.72 -0.85 -4.10
CA PHE A 50 7.65 0.17 -4.54
C PHE A 50 6.94 1.14 -5.47
N VAL A 51 7.25 2.43 -5.34
CA VAL A 51 6.99 3.44 -6.34
C VAL A 51 8.34 3.92 -6.82
N ILE A 52 8.66 3.64 -8.08
CA ILE A 52 9.95 3.98 -8.69
C ILE A 52 9.71 4.96 -9.82
N ARG A 53 10.39 6.11 -9.76
CA ARG A 53 10.45 7.08 -10.84
C ARG A 53 11.89 7.15 -11.33
N SER A 54 12.13 6.69 -12.56
CA SER A 54 13.37 6.90 -13.29
C SER A 54 13.18 8.01 -14.31
N GLY A 55 14.14 8.91 -14.42
CA GLY A 55 14.11 10.06 -15.33
C GLY A 55 15.50 10.46 -15.80
N VAL A 56 15.54 11.28 -16.83
CA VAL A 56 16.77 11.83 -17.39
C VAL A 56 16.70 13.36 -17.43
N THR A 57 17.85 14.02 -17.29
CA THR A 57 18.02 15.46 -17.46
C THR A 57 19.32 15.75 -18.19
N GLY A 58 19.54 17.00 -18.60
CA GLY A 58 20.69 17.40 -19.41
C GLY A 58 20.26 17.67 -20.85
N HIS A 59 21.06 18.40 -21.62
CA HIS A 59 20.69 18.74 -22.99
C HIS A 59 20.75 17.51 -23.93
N GLN A 60 21.52 16.50 -23.54
CA GLN A 60 21.69 15.24 -24.25
C GLN A 60 21.16 14.05 -23.43
N ASP A 61 20.25 14.30 -22.48
CA ASP A 61 19.68 13.29 -21.56
C ASP A 61 20.75 12.47 -20.80
N GLU A 62 21.91 13.09 -20.55
CA GLU A 62 23.11 12.40 -20.05
C GLU A 62 23.06 12.10 -18.54
N HIS A 63 22.18 12.77 -17.79
CA HIS A 63 22.07 12.60 -16.34
C HIS A 63 20.85 11.78 -15.98
N LYS A 64 21.08 10.58 -15.46
CA LYS A 64 20.02 9.65 -15.02
C LYS A 64 19.73 9.87 -13.54
N HIS A 65 18.45 9.94 -13.19
CA HIS A 65 17.96 10.13 -11.83
C HIS A 65 16.94 9.06 -11.49
N VAL A 66 16.98 8.55 -10.26
CA VAL A 66 16.00 7.59 -9.75
C VAL A 66 15.50 8.08 -8.41
N ILE A 67 14.19 8.05 -8.23
CA ILE A 67 13.51 8.23 -6.96
C ILE A 67 12.81 6.91 -6.65
N GLU A 68 13.05 6.38 -5.46
CA GLU A 68 12.43 5.16 -4.97
C GLU A 68 11.73 5.43 -3.64
N PHE A 69 10.48 4.99 -3.53
CA PHE A 69 9.72 4.94 -2.30
C PHE A 69 9.28 3.51 -2.06
N SER A 70 9.53 2.98 -0.86
CA SER A 70 9.22 1.59 -0.53
C SER A 70 8.45 1.48 0.79
N LEU A 71 7.59 0.46 0.85
CA LEU A 71 6.93 0.03 2.08
C LEU A 71 7.22 -1.45 2.31
N LYS A 72 7.56 -1.79 3.55
CA LYS A 72 7.68 -3.17 4.04
C LYS A 72 6.91 -3.26 5.35
N LEU A 73 5.73 -3.85 5.28
CA LEU A 73 4.74 -3.82 6.37
C LEU A 73 4.49 -5.23 6.86
N ASP A 74 4.58 -5.42 8.17
CA ASP A 74 4.17 -6.68 8.82
C ASP A 74 2.63 -6.76 8.91
N SER A 75 1.96 -5.62 9.03
CA SER A 75 0.49 -5.49 9.09
C SER A 75 0.00 -4.31 8.26
N ASN A 76 -0.50 -4.59 7.05
CA ASN A 76 -1.10 -3.60 6.16
C ASN A 76 -2.27 -2.80 6.77
N PRO A 77 -3.25 -3.42 7.47
CA PRO A 77 -4.35 -2.66 8.05
C PRO A 77 -3.92 -1.72 9.18
N GLU A 78 -2.92 -2.10 9.98
CA GLU A 78 -2.38 -1.23 11.05
C GLU A 78 -1.65 -0.01 10.47
N PHE A 79 -0.84 -0.23 9.44
CA PHE A 79 -0.18 0.88 8.76
C PHE A 79 -1.18 1.83 8.11
N THR A 80 -2.19 1.28 7.43
CA THR A 80 -3.28 2.08 6.82
C THR A 80 -4.03 2.87 7.89
N THR A 81 -4.34 2.27 9.03
CA THR A 81 -4.98 2.97 10.16
C THR A 81 -4.12 4.10 10.71
N SER A 82 -2.80 3.89 10.81
CA SER A 82 -1.86 4.92 11.24
C SER A 82 -1.87 6.13 10.29
N VAL A 83 -1.92 5.88 8.98
CA VAL A 83 -2.09 6.93 7.97
C VAL A 83 -3.43 7.65 8.16
N LEU A 84 -4.54 6.92 8.30
CA LEU A 84 -5.86 7.52 8.52
C LEU A 84 -5.91 8.43 9.74
N VAL A 85 -5.30 8.02 10.87
CA VAL A 85 -5.24 8.84 12.09
C VAL A 85 -4.43 10.13 11.88
N ALA A 86 -3.32 10.07 11.14
CA ALA A 86 -2.55 11.25 10.79
C ALA A 86 -3.36 12.22 9.90
N TYR A 87 -4.13 11.70 8.94
CA TYR A 87 -5.01 12.50 8.09
C TYR A 87 -6.24 13.04 8.83
N ALA A 88 -6.75 12.34 9.85
CA ALA A 88 -7.81 12.86 10.72
C ALA A 88 -7.35 14.12 11.46
N ARG A 89 -6.10 14.16 11.94
CA ARG A 89 -5.48 15.37 12.52
C ARG A 89 -5.43 16.52 11.51
N ALA A 90 -5.01 16.23 10.28
CA ALA A 90 -4.99 17.22 9.22
C ALA A 90 -6.38 17.77 8.91
N ALA A 91 -7.37 16.90 8.73
CA ALA A 91 -8.76 17.30 8.48
C ALA A 91 -9.30 18.21 9.59
N HIS A 92 -9.01 17.89 10.86
CA HIS A 92 -9.39 18.72 11.99
C HIS A 92 -8.77 20.12 11.94
N ARG A 93 -7.45 20.22 11.71
CA ARG A 93 -6.75 21.51 11.61
C ARG A 93 -7.27 22.36 10.45
N LEU A 94 -7.42 21.75 9.27
CA LEU A 94 -7.93 22.43 8.08
C LEU A 94 -9.36 22.93 8.29
N HIS A 95 -10.19 22.17 9.01
CA HIS A 95 -11.53 22.60 9.38
C HIS A 95 -11.51 23.82 10.33
N GLN A 96 -10.60 23.85 11.31
CA GLN A 96 -10.43 25.00 12.21
C GLN A 96 -10.01 26.28 11.45
N GLU A 97 -9.31 26.12 10.33
CA GLU A 97 -8.96 27.22 9.40
C GLU A 97 -10.10 27.60 8.45
N GLY A 98 -11.27 26.97 8.57
CA GLY A 98 -12.45 27.25 7.75
C GLY A 98 -12.49 26.53 6.40
N ARG A 99 -11.57 25.59 6.13
CA ARG A 99 -11.64 24.78 4.90
C ARG A 99 -12.74 23.74 5.02
N THR A 100 -13.52 23.59 3.95
CA THR A 100 -14.61 22.62 3.83
C THR A 100 -14.63 21.99 2.44
N GLY A 101 -15.20 20.79 2.31
CA GLY A 101 -15.29 20.06 1.05
C GLY A 101 -14.42 18.80 1.03
N CYS A 102 -14.40 18.12 -0.11
CA CYS A 102 -13.60 16.91 -0.30
C CYS A 102 -12.15 17.27 -0.61
N LEU A 103 -11.21 16.63 0.07
CA LEU A 103 -9.77 16.78 -0.13
C LEU A 103 -9.14 15.40 -0.33
N THR A 104 -8.06 15.38 -1.10
CA THR A 104 -7.20 14.21 -1.32
C THR A 104 -5.84 14.43 -0.66
N VAL A 105 -4.99 13.41 -0.70
CA VAL A 105 -3.60 13.50 -0.21
C VAL A 105 -2.78 14.57 -0.92
N PHE A 106 -3.18 14.99 -2.14
CA PHE A 106 -2.50 16.06 -2.88
C PHE A 106 -2.81 17.46 -2.35
N ASP A 107 -3.87 17.61 -1.55
CA ASP A 107 -4.34 18.92 -1.04
C ASP A 107 -3.86 19.22 0.39
N VAL A 108 -3.14 18.26 1.00
CA VAL A 108 -2.74 18.27 2.41
C VAL A 108 -1.22 18.27 2.51
N ALA A 109 -0.66 19.40 2.95
CA ALA A 109 0.79 19.50 3.19
C ALA A 109 1.21 18.59 4.36
N PRO A 110 2.42 17.98 4.33
CA PRO A 110 2.89 17.07 5.39
C PRO A 110 2.85 17.65 6.81
N ALA A 111 3.06 18.96 6.96
CA ALA A 111 3.02 19.63 8.27
C ALA A 111 1.66 19.47 9.00
N TYR A 112 0.56 19.28 8.28
CA TYR A 112 -0.76 19.03 8.89
C TYR A 112 -0.88 17.65 9.51
N LEU A 113 -0.06 16.69 9.06
CA LEU A 113 -0.06 15.32 9.54
C LEU A 113 0.67 15.20 10.89
N MET A 114 1.58 16.12 11.18
CA MET A 114 2.45 16.07 12.35
C MET A 114 1.73 16.56 13.62
N PRO A 115 1.90 15.90 14.78
CA PRO A 115 1.35 16.37 16.03
C PRO A 115 2.01 17.67 16.52
N GLU A 116 3.27 17.91 16.16
CA GLU A 116 4.04 19.08 16.58
C GLU A 116 3.62 20.36 15.83
N ASP A 117 4.03 21.50 16.36
CA ASP A 117 3.80 22.81 15.74
C ASP A 117 4.87 23.15 14.67
N GLY A 118 4.59 24.19 13.89
CA GLY A 118 5.49 24.61 12.83
C GLY A 118 6.87 25.07 13.31
N GLY A 119 6.98 25.58 14.55
CA GLY A 119 8.27 25.97 15.13
C GLY A 119 9.16 24.76 15.38
N TYR A 120 8.60 23.71 15.99
CA TYR A 120 9.28 22.45 16.21
C TYR A 120 9.71 21.80 14.90
N LEU A 121 8.80 21.70 13.92
CA LEU A 121 9.09 21.06 12.63
C LEU A 121 10.26 21.75 11.91
N ARG A 122 10.31 23.08 11.89
CA ARG A 122 11.42 23.83 11.27
C ARG A 122 12.75 23.67 11.99
N ALA A 123 12.74 23.43 13.30
CA ALA A 123 13.96 23.30 14.08
C ALA A 123 14.56 21.89 14.07
N HIS A 124 13.74 20.86 13.85
CA HIS A 124 14.17 19.46 14.02
C HIS A 124 13.97 18.58 12.78
N MET A 125 13.22 19.03 11.77
CA MET A 125 12.84 18.22 10.61
C MET A 125 13.05 18.92 9.26
N LEU A 126 13.71 20.08 9.24
CA LEU A 126 14.17 20.81 8.04
C LEU A 126 15.68 21.05 8.16
#